data_AF-B7GD12-F1
#
_entry.id   AF-B7GD12-F1
#
_cell.length_a   1.000
_cell.length_b   1.000
_cell.length_c   1.000
_cell.angle_alpha   90.00
_cell.angle_beta   90.00
_cell.angle_gamma   90.00
#
_symmetry.space_group_name_H-M   'P 1'
#
loop_
_entity.id
_entity.type
_entity.pdbx_description
1 polymer ?
#
loop_
_entity_poly.entity_id
_entity_poly.type
_entity_poly.pdbx_seq_one_letter_code
_entity_poly.pdbx_strand_id
1 'polypeptide(L)'
;MAYPDVDYLTLRSRQNLSWSSRQLEQGIQAAQKEDYTTARHHYQQGLDLVPRHADLLVAYGSLEANQGKWDRAQQLLQQALEVDATHVNARRYLEEIRQAVALRQRRSGLADKSAVALRDASLEQQMMQTATTIQRHLPVTIGFNFIFGATEEKKTKAQRKTAEGKADGPLKHGR
;
A
#
# COMPACT_ATOMS: atom_id res chain seq x y z
N MET A 1 -59.60 -28.50 14.76
CA MET A 1 -58.61 -27.97 15.70
C MET A 1 -57.35 -27.69 14.89
N ALA A 2 -57.22 -26.45 14.39
CA ALA A 2 -56.08 -26.04 13.57
C ALA A 2 -54.90 -25.76 14.53
N TYR A 3 -53.82 -26.53 14.41
CA TYR A 3 -52.59 -26.20 15.13
C TYR A 3 -52.11 -24.83 14.60
N PRO A 4 -51.77 -23.87 15.48
CA PRO A 4 -51.18 -22.63 15.03
C PRO A 4 -49.92 -23.00 14.24
N ASP A 5 -49.82 -22.47 13.03
CA ASP A 5 -48.68 -22.59 12.13
C ASP A 5 -47.45 -22.03 12.86
N VAL A 6 -46.85 -22.84 13.73
CA VAL A 6 -45.54 -22.58 14.31
C VAL A 6 -44.61 -22.59 13.12
N ASP A 7 -44.43 -21.41 12.55
CA ASP A 7 -43.70 -21.13 11.33
C ASP A 7 -42.37 -21.90 11.35
N TYR A 8 -42.39 -23.10 10.75
CA TYR A 8 -41.33 -24.09 10.87
C TYR A 8 -40.00 -23.54 10.33
N LEU A 9 -40.12 -22.60 9.38
CA LEU A 9 -39.01 -21.84 8.82
C LEU A 9 -38.35 -20.96 9.89
N THR A 10 -39.09 -20.39 10.84
CA THR A 10 -38.53 -19.59 11.94
C THR A 10 -37.80 -20.43 12.97
N LEU A 11 -38.28 -21.63 13.30
CA LEU A 11 -37.61 -22.50 14.26
C LEU A 11 -36.27 -23.00 13.70
N ARG A 12 -36.25 -23.47 12.45
CA ARG A 12 -35.02 -23.90 11.78
C ARG A 12 -34.05 -22.75 11.59
N SER A 13 -34.53 -21.55 11.23
CA SER A 13 -33.67 -20.37 11.07
C SER A 13 -33.02 -19.95 12.39
N ARG A 14 -33.76 -19.98 13.51
CA ARG A 14 -33.21 -19.72 14.85
C ARG A 14 -32.17 -20.77 15.26
N GLN A 15 -32.43 -22.04 14.99
CA GLN A 15 -31.48 -23.12 15.26
C GLN A 15 -30.20 -22.97 14.42
N ASN A 16 -30.34 -22.70 13.12
CA ASN A 16 -29.19 -22.45 12.23
C ASN A 16 -28.36 -21.26 12.69
N LEU A 17 -29.01 -20.17 13.12
CA LEU A 17 -28.30 -19.01 13.68
C LEU A 17 -27.54 -19.38 14.94
N SER A 18 -28.16 -20.10 15.89
CA SER A 18 -27.49 -20.56 17.11
C SER A 18 -26.28 -21.44 16.81
N TRP A 19 -26.41 -22.38 15.86
CA TRP A 19 -25.31 -23.23 15.43
C TRP A 19 -24.21 -22.44 14.73
N SER A 20 -24.58 -21.50 13.84
CA SER A 20 -23.66 -20.59 13.17
C SER A 20 -22.87 -19.75 14.17
N SER A 21 -23.51 -19.20 15.21
CA SER A 21 -22.83 -18.44 16.26
C SER A 21 -21.88 -19.33 17.08
N ARG A 22 -22.23 -20.59 17.34
CA ARG A 22 -21.30 -21.54 17.96
C ARG A 22 -20.09 -21.80 17.06
N GLN A 23 -20.29 -21.95 15.75
CA GLN A 23 -19.17 -22.11 14.81
C GLN A 23 -18.25 -20.88 14.79
N LEU A 24 -18.81 -19.68 14.89
CA LEU A 24 -18.04 -18.45 15.06
C LEU A 24 -17.13 -18.52 16.30
N GLU A 25 -17.69 -18.87 17.45
CA GLU A 25 -16.92 -18.98 18.69
C GLU A 25 -15.79 -20.02 18.59
N GLN A 26 -16.08 -21.20 18.05
CA GLN A 26 -15.07 -22.25 17.85
C GLN A 26 -13.97 -21.81 16.89
N GLY A 27 -14.34 -21.13 15.80
CA GLY A 27 -13.39 -20.58 14.84
C GLY A 27 -12.49 -19.50 15.45
N ILE A 28 -13.04 -18.63 16.30
CA ILE A 28 -12.27 -17.62 17.04
C ILE A 28 -11.29 -18.29 18.01
N GLN A 29 -11.73 -19.31 18.76
CA GLN A 29 -10.86 -20.05 19.67
C GLN A 29 -9.72 -20.76 18.93
N ALA A 30 -9.99 -21.34 17.76
CA ALA A 30 -8.97 -21.95 16.91
C ALA A 30 -7.97 -20.90 16.38
N ALA A 31 -8.47 -19.74 15.93
CA ALA A 31 -7.63 -18.64 15.45
C ALA A 31 -6.73 -18.07 16.55
N GLN A 32 -7.21 -17.99 17.79
CA GLN A 32 -6.40 -17.58 18.96
C GLN A 32 -5.28 -18.57 19.28
N LYS A 33 -5.44 -19.84 18.93
CA LYS A 33 -4.41 -20.89 19.04
C LYS A 33 -3.50 -20.95 17.81
N GLU A 34 -3.61 -19.99 16.90
CA GLU A 34 -2.92 -19.95 15.60
C GLU A 34 -3.25 -21.15 14.68
N ASP A 35 -4.28 -21.94 15.00
CA ASP A 35 -4.79 -22.99 14.12
C ASP A 35 -5.76 -22.40 13.10
N TYR A 36 -5.15 -21.76 12.09
CA TYR A 36 -5.89 -21.09 11.03
C TYR A 36 -6.63 -22.05 10.10
N THR A 37 -6.22 -23.32 10.03
CA THR A 37 -6.89 -24.35 9.23
C THR A 37 -8.24 -24.72 9.83
N THR A 38 -8.25 -25.00 11.13
CA THR A 38 -9.47 -25.31 11.87
C THR A 38 -10.37 -24.09 11.98
N ALA A 39 -9.81 -22.89 12.20
CA ALA A 39 -10.58 -21.65 12.20
C ALA A 39 -11.35 -21.43 10.90
N ARG A 40 -10.68 -21.61 9.75
CA ARG A 40 -11.32 -21.50 8.43
C ARG A 40 -12.46 -22.51 8.29
N HIS A 41 -12.26 -23.75 8.72
CA HIS A 41 -13.28 -24.78 8.64
C HIS A 41 -14.55 -24.41 9.40
N HIS A 42 -14.40 -23.97 10.66
CA HIS A 42 -15.54 -23.52 11.47
C HIS A 42 -16.24 -22.32 10.85
N TYR A 43 -15.51 -21.32 10.34
CA TYR A 43 -16.13 -20.17 9.70
C TYR A 43 -16.93 -20.55 8.44
N GLN A 44 -16.42 -21.48 7.63
CA GLN A 44 -17.14 -22.00 6.47
C GLN A 44 -18.42 -22.73 6.90
N GLN A 45 -18.35 -23.62 7.89
CA GLN A 45 -19.53 -24.31 8.41
C GLN A 45 -20.60 -23.35 8.96
N GLY A 46 -20.18 -22.28 9.64
CA GLY A 46 -21.10 -21.25 10.10
C GLY A 46 -21.79 -20.54 8.93
N LEU A 47 -21.04 -20.17 7.89
CA LEU A 47 -21.58 -19.51 6.70
C LEU A 47 -22.44 -20.43 5.82
N ASP A 48 -22.18 -21.74 5.82
CA ASP A 48 -23.04 -22.72 5.15
C ASP A 48 -24.43 -22.79 5.81
N LEU A 49 -24.49 -22.58 7.13
CA LEU A 49 -25.76 -22.52 7.88
C LEU A 49 -26.46 -21.17 7.71
N VAL A 50 -25.71 -20.07 7.80
CA VAL A 50 -26.21 -18.71 7.66
C VAL A 50 -25.25 -17.89 6.78
N PRO A 51 -25.50 -17.82 5.45
CA PRO A 51 -24.61 -17.13 4.52
C PRO A 51 -24.47 -15.62 4.76
N ARG A 52 -25.48 -15.01 5.42
CA ARG A 52 -25.53 -13.58 5.73
C ARG A 52 -25.24 -13.29 7.21
N HIS A 53 -24.34 -14.05 7.84
CA HIS A 53 -23.91 -13.77 9.21
C HIS A 53 -22.74 -12.76 9.22
N ALA A 54 -23.03 -11.50 9.53
CA ALA A 54 -22.06 -10.40 9.44
C ALA A 54 -20.76 -10.67 10.24
N ASP A 55 -20.86 -11.08 11.51
CA ASP A 55 -19.68 -11.31 12.34
C ASP A 55 -18.78 -12.45 11.82
N LEU A 56 -19.36 -13.49 11.24
CA LEU A 56 -18.61 -14.60 10.62
C LEU A 56 -17.87 -14.14 9.37
N LEU A 57 -18.53 -13.35 8.51
CA LEU A 57 -17.89 -12.76 7.34
C LEU A 57 -16.71 -11.87 7.75
N VAL A 58 -16.85 -11.10 8.84
CA VAL A 58 -15.75 -10.28 9.38
C VAL A 58 -14.62 -11.12 9.96
N ALA A 59 -14.94 -12.10 10.82
CA ALA A 59 -13.94 -12.98 11.42
C ALA A 59 -13.17 -13.75 10.35
N TYR A 60 -13.87 -14.24 9.32
CA TYR A 60 -13.25 -14.94 8.22
C TYR A 60 -12.41 -14.00 7.34
N GLY A 61 -12.94 -12.81 7.02
CA GLY A 61 -12.19 -11.79 6.27
C GLY A 61 -10.89 -11.38 6.98
N SER A 62 -10.93 -11.19 8.30
CA SER A 62 -9.75 -10.89 9.12
C SER A 62 -8.73 -12.03 9.09
N LEU A 63 -9.17 -13.28 9.20
CA LEU A 63 -8.30 -14.46 9.08
C LEU A 63 -7.58 -14.53 7.72
N GLU A 64 -8.32 -14.31 6.62
CA GLU A 64 -7.75 -14.30 5.27
C GLU A 64 -6.75 -13.15 5.08
N ALA A 65 -7.02 -11.98 5.65
CA ALA A 65 -6.10 -10.84 5.63
C ALA A 65 -4.77 -11.17 6.35
N ASN A 66 -4.85 -11.81 7.52
CA ASN A 66 -3.66 -12.24 8.27
C ASN A 66 -2.81 -13.25 7.50
N GLN A 67 -3.42 -14.05 6.62
CA GLN A 67 -2.71 -14.97 5.73
C GLN A 67 -2.21 -14.33 4.43
N GLY A 68 -2.34 -13.01 4.29
CA GLY A 68 -1.90 -12.26 3.11
C GLY A 68 -2.81 -12.45 1.88
N LYS A 69 -4.01 -13.01 2.07
CA LYS A 69 -5.02 -13.21 1.00
C LYS A 69 -5.95 -12.00 0.93
N TRP A 70 -5.36 -10.86 0.59
CA TRP A 70 -6.02 -9.55 0.63
C TRP A 70 -7.27 -9.47 -0.24
N ASP A 71 -7.26 -10.03 -1.45
CA ASP A 71 -8.42 -10.00 -2.36
C ASP A 71 -9.64 -10.73 -1.76
N ARG A 72 -9.39 -11.90 -1.17
CA ARG A 72 -10.45 -12.70 -0.54
C ARG A 72 -10.98 -12.02 0.72
N ALA A 73 -10.08 -11.44 1.51
CA ALA A 73 -10.45 -10.68 2.70
C ALA A 73 -11.34 -9.48 2.36
N GLN A 74 -11.00 -8.71 1.32
CA GLN A 74 -11.81 -7.58 0.85
C GLN A 74 -13.22 -8.02 0.45
N GLN A 75 -13.34 -9.12 -0.31
CA GLN A 75 -14.64 -9.67 -0.71
C GLN A 75 -15.52 -10.01 0.50
N LEU A 76 -14.97 -10.74 1.49
CA LEU A 76 -15.68 -11.15 2.69
C LEU A 76 -16.12 -9.95 3.53
N LEU A 77 -15.24 -8.95 3.71
CA LEU A 77 -15.56 -7.75 4.48
C LEU A 77 -16.58 -6.86 3.77
N GLN A 78 -16.56 -6.82 2.44
CA GLN A 78 -17.57 -6.10 1.67
C GLN A 78 -18.93 -6.79 1.76
N GLN A 79 -18.99 -8.13 1.69
CA GLN A 79 -20.21 -8.89 1.96
C GLN A 79 -20.73 -8.64 3.38
N ALA A 80 -19.85 -8.54 4.38
CA ALA A 80 -20.26 -8.20 5.74
C ALA A 80 -20.93 -6.81 5.81
N LEU A 81 -20.42 -5.83 5.07
CA LEU A 81 -20.99 -4.48 4.98
C LEU A 81 -22.28 -4.41 4.14
N GLU A 82 -22.49 -5.34 3.21
CA GLU A 82 -23.77 -5.51 2.51
C GLU A 82 -24.86 -6.09 3.42
N VAL A 83 -24.46 -6.87 4.43
CA VAL A 83 -25.37 -7.38 5.47
C VAL A 83 -25.63 -6.31 6.53
N ASP A 84 -24.56 -5.70 7.06
CA ASP A 84 -24.62 -4.63 8.05
C ASP A 84 -23.66 -3.48 7.64
N ALA A 85 -24.22 -2.45 7.02
CA ALA A 85 -23.48 -1.28 6.57
C ALA A 85 -22.85 -0.46 7.71
N THR A 86 -23.31 -0.65 8.95
CA THR A 86 -22.82 0.05 10.14
C THR A 86 -21.76 -0.75 10.90
N HIS A 87 -21.39 -1.93 10.43
CA HIS A 87 -20.42 -2.79 11.11
C HIS A 87 -19.02 -2.15 11.16
N VAL A 88 -18.68 -1.63 12.35
CA VAL A 88 -17.45 -0.85 12.60
C VAL A 88 -16.18 -1.64 12.26
N ASN A 89 -16.11 -2.90 12.67
CA ASN A 89 -14.94 -3.75 12.45
C ASN A 89 -14.74 -4.06 10.96
N ALA A 90 -15.82 -4.37 10.24
CA ALA A 90 -15.76 -4.64 8.81
C ALA A 90 -15.18 -3.45 8.04
N ARG A 91 -15.68 -2.24 8.34
CA ARG A 91 -15.20 -0.98 7.76
C ARG A 91 -13.72 -0.73 8.08
N ARG A 92 -13.33 -0.90 9.35
CA ARG A 92 -11.96 -0.69 9.79
C ARG A 92 -10.98 -1.63 9.08
N TYR A 93 -11.27 -2.93 9.07
CA TYR A 93 -10.40 -3.91 8.41
C TYR A 93 -10.33 -3.71 6.89
N LEU A 94 -11.44 -3.33 6.25
CA LEU A 94 -11.44 -3.06 4.81
C LEU A 94 -10.54 -1.88 4.46
N GLU A 95 -10.56 -0.83 5.29
CA GLU A 95 -9.70 0.35 5.13
C GLU A 95 -8.22 0.00 5.36
N GLU A 96 -7.90 -0.75 6.42
CA GLU A 96 -6.55 -1.23 6.69
C GLU A 96 -5.98 -2.05 5.51
N ILE A 97 -6.80 -2.94 4.93
CA ILE A 97 -6.39 -3.74 3.76
C ILE A 97 -6.17 -2.86 2.54
N ARG A 98 -7.04 -1.89 2.27
CA ARG A 98 -6.87 -0.95 1.14
C ARG A 98 -5.56 -0.18 1.27
N GLN A 99 -5.24 0.30 2.46
CA GLN A 99 -3.98 0.99 2.74
C GLN A 99 -2.79 0.05 2.55
N ALA A 100 -2.85 -1.17 3.06
CA ALA A 100 -1.79 -2.17 2.90
C ALA A 100 -1.52 -2.49 1.42
N VAL A 101 -2.57 -2.68 0.62
CA VAL A 101 -2.47 -2.93 -0.83
C VAL A 101 -1.88 -1.71 -1.56
N ALA A 102 -2.35 -0.51 -1.26
CA ALA A 102 -1.84 0.73 -1.85
C ALA A 102 -0.35 0.94 -1.52
N LEU A 103 0.06 0.70 -0.27
CA LEU A 103 1.46 0.76 0.15
C LEU A 103 2.32 -0.27 -0.58
N ARG A 104 1.83 -1.50 -0.76
CA ARG A 104 2.53 -2.56 -1.52
C ARG A 104 2.75 -2.15 -2.97
N GLN A 105 1.72 -1.62 -3.64
CA GLN A 105 1.82 -1.16 -5.02
C GLN A 105 2.80 0.02 -5.15
N ARG A 106 2.70 0.99 -4.24
CA ARG A 106 3.63 2.14 -4.22
C ARG A 106 5.07 1.70 -4.01
N ARG A 107 5.32 0.74 -3.12
CA ARG A 107 6.65 0.19 -2.87
C ARG A 107 7.21 -0.55 -4.09
N SER A 108 6.36 -1.32 -4.79
CA SER A 108 6.75 -1.96 -6.06
C SER A 108 7.16 -0.92 -7.10
N GLY A 109 6.34 0.12 -7.32
CA GLY A 109 6.67 1.17 -8.28
C GLY A 109 7.90 2.01 -7.91
N LEU A 110 8.17 2.20 -6.62
CA LEU A 110 9.42 2.83 -6.14
C LEU A 110 10.63 1.93 -6.39
N ALA A 111 10.51 0.63 -6.15
CA ALA A 111 11.56 -0.34 -6.42
C ALA A 111 11.91 -0.35 -7.93
N ASP A 112 10.91 -0.38 -8.80
CA ASP A 112 11.10 -0.33 -10.25
C ASP A 112 11.81 0.96 -10.69
N LYS A 113 11.36 2.13 -10.20
CA LYS A 113 12.00 3.42 -10.49
C LYS A 113 13.44 3.49 -9.99
N SER A 114 13.71 2.98 -8.79
CA SER A 114 15.06 2.94 -8.23
C SER A 114 15.98 2.00 -9.01
N ALA A 115 15.48 0.86 -9.46
CA ALA A 115 16.24 -0.10 -10.26
C ALA A 115 16.63 0.48 -11.63
N VAL A 116 15.73 1.23 -12.27
CA VAL A 116 16.04 1.95 -13.52
C VAL A 116 17.08 3.03 -13.28
N ALA A 117 16.91 3.87 -12.25
CA ALA A 117 17.86 4.94 -11.94
C ALA A 117 19.28 4.41 -11.64
N LEU A 118 19.40 3.30 -10.92
CA LEU A 118 20.70 2.66 -10.64
C LEU A 118 21.37 2.10 -11.90
N ARG A 119 20.57 1.60 -12.84
CA ARG A 119 21.03 1.05 -14.12
C ARG A 119 21.53 2.16 -15.03
N ASP A 120 20.80 3.27 -15.11
CA ASP A 120 21.20 4.48 -15.86
C ASP A 120 22.50 5.09 -15.30
N ALA A 121 22.63 5.19 -13.96
CA ALA A 121 23.85 5.68 -13.33
C ALA A 121 25.09 4.78 -13.58
N SER A 122 24.88 3.46 -13.65
CA SER A 122 25.96 2.51 -13.97
C SER A 122 26.40 2.62 -15.44
N LEU A 123 25.46 2.86 -16.35
CA LEU A 123 25.75 3.16 -17.76
C LEU A 123 26.58 4.44 -17.89
N GLU A 124 26.22 5.53 -17.19
CA GLU A 124 27.02 6.76 -17.17
C GLU A 124 28.45 6.52 -16.67
N GLN A 125 28.63 5.74 -15.59
CA GLN A 125 29.96 5.38 -15.09
C GLN A 125 30.77 4.56 -16.10
N GLN A 126 30.16 3.59 -16.78
CA GLN A 126 30.83 2.82 -17.83
C GLN A 126 31.20 3.70 -19.03
N MET A 127 30.33 4.63 -19.45
CA MET A 127 30.61 5.58 -20.52
C MET A 127 31.74 6.55 -20.14
N MET A 128 31.79 7.03 -18.89
CA MET A 128 32.89 7.84 -18.36
C MET A 128 34.22 7.07 -18.35
N GLN A 129 34.22 5.81 -17.88
CA GLN A 129 35.43 4.98 -17.83
C GLN A 129 35.97 4.68 -19.22
N THR A 130 35.09 4.37 -20.18
CA THR A 130 35.48 4.10 -21.57
C THR A 130 35.98 5.35 -22.27
N ALA A 131 35.33 6.51 -22.12
CA ALA A 131 35.81 7.79 -22.63
C ALA A 131 37.20 8.15 -22.08
N THR A 132 37.42 7.96 -20.77
CA THR A 132 38.71 8.22 -20.12
C THR A 132 39.80 7.26 -20.60
N THR A 133 39.44 5.99 -20.82
CA THR A 133 40.37 4.98 -21.35
C THR A 133 40.75 5.29 -22.80
N ILE A 134 39.80 5.76 -23.61
CA ILE A 134 40.01 6.19 -25.01
C ILE A 134 40.95 7.38 -25.11
N GLN A 135 40.79 8.35 -24.21
CA GLN A 135 41.66 9.52 -24.18
C GLN A 135 43.11 9.19 -23.77
N ARG A 136 43.35 8.09 -23.04
CA ARG A 136 44.69 7.64 -22.62
C ARG A 136 45.50 6.88 -23.67
N HIS A 137 44.87 6.38 -24.74
CA HIS A 137 45.58 5.61 -25.79
C HIS A 137 45.71 6.32 -27.15
N LEU A 138 45.42 7.63 -27.19
CA LEU A 138 45.90 8.46 -28.30
C LEU A 138 47.35 8.86 -28.01
N PRO A 139 48.31 8.60 -28.93
CA PRO A 139 49.67 9.08 -28.76
C PRO A 139 49.64 10.59 -28.61
N VAL A 140 50.39 11.10 -27.63
CA VAL A 140 50.60 12.54 -27.39
C VAL A 140 51.30 13.11 -28.62
N THR A 141 50.54 13.54 -29.61
CA THR A 141 51.02 14.47 -30.63
C THR A 141 49.81 15.10 -31.32
N ILE A 142 49.76 16.44 -31.27
CA ILE A 142 48.85 17.36 -31.99
C ILE A 142 47.58 17.78 -31.21
N GLY A 143 47.77 18.81 -30.37
CA GLY A 143 46.87 19.97 -30.25
C GLY A 143 45.42 19.77 -29.79
N PHE A 144 45.19 19.40 -28.53
CA PHE A 144 43.85 19.35 -27.92
C PHE A 144 43.49 20.65 -27.20
N ASN A 145 43.40 21.75 -27.94
CA ASN A 145 42.81 23.00 -27.48
C ASN A 145 41.60 23.32 -28.37
N PHE A 146 40.63 22.42 -28.40
CA PHE A 146 39.35 22.66 -29.05
C PHE A 146 38.30 21.72 -28.42
N ILE A 147 37.19 22.32 -27.98
CA ILE A 147 35.98 21.67 -27.44
C ILE A 147 36.04 21.23 -25.95
N PHE A 148 36.43 22.15 -25.07
CA PHE A 148 35.83 22.24 -23.73
C PHE A 148 35.35 23.69 -23.53
N GLY A 149 34.23 24.02 -24.18
CA GLY A 149 33.78 25.40 -24.28
C GLY A 149 32.34 25.52 -24.76
N ALA A 150 31.41 24.83 -24.12
CA ALA A 150 30.02 25.27 -24.03
C ALA A 150 29.28 24.42 -22.99
N THR A 151 28.42 25.07 -22.21
CA THR A 151 27.42 24.53 -21.27
C THR A 151 27.81 24.34 -19.80
N GLU A 152 28.39 25.38 -19.19
CA GLU A 152 28.14 25.71 -17.78
C GLU A 152 27.92 27.22 -17.65
N GLU A 153 26.83 27.75 -18.22
CA GLU A 153 26.38 29.11 -17.88
C GLU A 153 24.89 29.28 -18.20
N LYS A 154 24.01 28.73 -17.34
CA LYS A 154 22.60 29.16 -17.20
C LYS A 154 21.90 28.42 -16.04
N LYS A 155 22.35 28.62 -14.79
CA LYS A 155 21.53 28.33 -13.59
C LYS A 155 22.06 28.89 -12.26
N THR A 156 22.74 30.04 -12.24
CA THR A 156 23.16 30.67 -10.97
C THR A 156 23.14 32.20 -11.01
N LYS A 157 22.04 32.81 -11.49
CA LYS A 157 21.81 34.28 -11.33
C LYS A 157 20.39 34.69 -10.90
N ALA A 158 19.59 33.76 -10.35
CA ALA A 158 18.23 34.07 -9.90
C ALA A 158 17.96 33.87 -8.38
N GLN A 159 18.91 33.39 -7.58
CA GLN A 159 18.68 33.16 -6.14
C GLN A 159 19.87 33.58 -5.27
N ARG A 160 20.44 34.76 -5.50
CA ARG A 160 21.23 35.52 -4.50
C ARG A 160 21.02 37.00 -4.76
N LYS A 161 19.79 37.46 -4.57
CA LYS A 161 19.43 38.88 -4.49
C LYS A 161 18.35 39.06 -3.41
N THR A 162 18.63 38.49 -2.24
CA THR A 162 17.83 38.63 -1.00
C THR A 162 18.74 38.32 0.19
N ALA A 163 19.76 39.16 0.37
CA ALA A 163 20.81 39.22 1.41
C ALA A 163 22.02 39.77 0.65
N GLU A 164 22.50 41.00 0.78
CA GLU A 164 22.64 41.91 1.90
C GLU A 164 22.78 43.35 1.37
N GLY A 165 22.64 44.36 2.23
CA GLY A 165 23.25 45.68 2.00
C GLY A 165 22.30 46.86 1.77
N LYS A 166 21.36 47.10 2.68
CA LYS A 166 20.82 48.45 2.91
C LYS A 166 21.35 48.93 4.26
N ALA A 167 22.57 49.47 4.26
CA ALA A 167 23.12 50.22 5.36
C ALA A 167 24.07 51.31 4.81
N ASP A 168 23.77 52.53 5.24
CA ASP A 168 24.64 53.68 5.44
C ASP A 168 25.07 54.56 4.25
N GLY A 169 24.76 55.85 4.43
CA GLY A 169 24.95 56.97 3.49
C GLY A 169 26.40 57.48 3.38
N PRO A 170 26.61 58.70 2.84
CA PRO A 170 26.39 59.87 3.68
C PRO A 170 25.82 61.13 2.99
N LEU A 171 25.44 62.06 3.88
CA LEU A 171 25.03 63.46 3.73
C LEU A 171 25.81 64.28 2.68
N LYS A 172 25.10 65.11 1.89
CA LYS A 172 25.56 66.46 1.46
C LYS A 172 24.38 67.43 1.26
N HIS A 173 24.63 68.66 1.67
CA HIS A 173 23.73 69.83 1.79
C HIS A 173 23.51 70.62 0.48
N GLY A 174 22.45 71.44 0.45
CA GLY A 174 22.29 72.67 -0.36
C GLY A 174 21.48 72.50 -1.65
N ARG A 175 20.47 73.31 -2.00
CA ARG A 175 19.98 74.63 -1.57
C ARG A 175 18.45 74.61 -1.43
#